data_AF-A0A3E2BKL0-F1
#
_entry.id   AF-A0A3E2BKL0-F1
#
_cell.length_a   1.000
_cell.length_b   1.000
_cell.length_c   1.000
_cell.angle_alpha   90.00
_cell.angle_beta   90.00
_cell.angle_gamma   90.00
#
_symmetry.space_group_name_H-M   'P 1'
#
loop_
_entity.id
_entity.type
_entity.pdbx_description
1 polymer ?
#
loop_
_entity_poly.entity_id
_entity_poly.type
_entity_poly.pdbx_seq_one_letter_code
_entity_poly.pdbx_strand_id
1 'polypeptide(L)'
;MCKRKIMEWWLSIFLLLIAMIPVTEAMAQQAPPKDGYALLDSLSQVFDVISTDRDYLQKVNQLITGLMVEARRARDKNLIDRVFFARYHRLLGLIKLTLDPDPEKILTPVIDQVVEDFIREVLTEDWRAERSENMLLLATAIRDEIINLRLHLDDLEKKERLIREWDQKMRRAE
;
A
#
# COMPACT_ATOMS: atom_id res chain seq x y z
N MET A 1 -60.18 5.63 -44.80
CA MET A 1 -59.01 6.27 -44.15
C MET A 1 -58.85 5.80 -42.69
N CYS A 2 -58.67 4.49 -42.43
CA CYS A 2 -58.59 4.01 -41.02
C CYS A 2 -57.76 2.72 -40.86
N LYS A 3 -56.57 2.65 -41.49
CA LYS A 3 -55.65 1.51 -41.30
C LYS A 3 -54.16 1.89 -41.12
N ARG A 4 -53.80 3.18 -41.25
CA ARG A 4 -52.39 3.61 -41.21
C ARG A 4 -51.86 4.01 -39.82
N LYS A 5 -52.73 4.22 -38.82
CA LYS A 5 -52.34 4.68 -37.47
C LYS A 5 -52.08 3.55 -36.46
N ILE A 6 -52.54 2.33 -36.71
CA ILE A 6 -52.37 1.20 -35.78
C ILE A 6 -50.97 0.59 -35.87
N MET A 7 -50.29 0.72 -37.02
CA MET A 7 -48.98 0.10 -37.25
C MET A 7 -47.81 0.85 -36.58
N GLU A 8 -47.95 2.16 -36.33
CA GLU A 8 -46.92 2.96 -35.63
C GLU A 8 -46.96 2.80 -34.10
N TRP A 9 -48.11 2.42 -33.54
CA TRP A 9 -48.24 2.11 -32.11
C TRP A 9 -47.59 0.77 -31.73
N TRP A 10 -47.57 -0.19 -32.65
CA TRP A 10 -46.94 -1.50 -32.41
C TRP A 10 -45.40 -1.48 -32.51
N LEU A 11 -44.83 -0.63 -33.39
CA LEU A 11 -43.37 -0.46 -33.45
C LEU A 11 -42.79 0.26 -32.21
N SER A 12 -43.58 1.13 -31.58
CA SER A 12 -43.13 1.89 -30.39
C SER A 12 -43.13 1.03 -29.11
N ILE A 13 -43.99 0.01 -29.03
CA ILE A 13 -44.02 -0.94 -27.90
C ILE A 13 -42.92 -2.01 -28.03
N PHE A 14 -42.59 -2.42 -29.25
CA PHE A 14 -41.54 -3.42 -29.48
C PHE A 14 -40.12 -2.85 -29.27
N LEU A 15 -39.91 -1.55 -29.49
CA LEU A 15 -38.63 -0.88 -29.22
C LEU A 15 -38.37 -0.65 -27.72
N LEU A 16 -39.40 -0.68 -26.88
CA LEU A 16 -39.27 -0.45 -25.43
C LEU A 16 -38.93 -1.71 -24.62
N LEU A 17 -39.02 -2.90 -25.23
CA LEU A 17 -38.84 -4.20 -24.56
C LEU A 17 -37.41 -4.77 -24.62
N ILE A 18 -36.49 -4.13 -25.36
CA ILE A 18 -35.08 -4.54 -25.44
C ILE A 18 -34.22 -3.87 -24.34
N ALA A 19 -34.79 -2.95 -23.55
CA ALA A 19 -34.06 -2.20 -22.53
C ALA A 19 -33.96 -2.89 -21.14
N MET A 20 -34.35 -4.17 -21.01
CA MET A 20 -34.23 -4.94 -19.76
C MET A 20 -33.49 -6.27 -19.93
N ILE A 21 -32.38 -6.27 -20.66
CA ILE A 21 -31.36 -7.28 -20.40
C ILE A 21 -30.42 -6.64 -19.37
N PRO A 22 -30.43 -7.05 -18.09
CA PRO A 22 -29.31 -6.74 -17.24
C PRO A 22 -28.12 -7.45 -17.88
N VAL A 23 -27.29 -6.68 -18.59
CA VAL A 23 -25.92 -7.09 -18.88
C VAL A 23 -25.24 -7.11 -17.52
N THR A 24 -25.46 -8.18 -16.76
CA THR A 24 -24.47 -8.68 -15.82
C THR A 24 -23.38 -9.28 -16.68
N GLU A 25 -22.64 -8.41 -17.38
CA GLU A 25 -21.22 -8.63 -17.51
C GLU A 25 -20.76 -8.77 -16.08
N ALA A 26 -20.50 -10.02 -15.70
CA ALA A 26 -19.55 -10.32 -14.66
C ALA A 26 -18.35 -9.46 -15.00
N MET A 27 -18.28 -8.28 -14.37
CA MET A 27 -17.03 -7.61 -14.14
C MET A 27 -16.24 -8.70 -13.45
N ALA A 28 -15.40 -9.39 -14.22
CA ALA A 28 -14.24 -10.07 -13.71
C ALA A 28 -13.71 -9.06 -12.70
N GLN A 29 -13.86 -9.39 -11.41
CA GLN A 29 -13.38 -8.56 -10.33
C GLN A 29 -11.91 -8.37 -10.65
N GLN A 30 -11.58 -7.26 -11.32
CA GLN A 30 -10.27 -6.71 -11.28
C GLN A 30 -10.04 -6.58 -9.79
N ALA A 31 -9.14 -7.42 -9.28
CA ALA A 31 -8.77 -7.41 -7.89
C ALA A 31 -8.59 -5.94 -7.50
N PRO A 32 -9.22 -5.48 -6.41
CA PRO A 32 -9.17 -4.08 -6.04
C PRO A 32 -7.72 -3.60 -6.09
N PRO A 33 -7.46 -2.38 -6.59
CA PRO A 33 -6.10 -1.87 -6.68
C PRO A 33 -5.41 -2.06 -5.34
N LYS A 34 -4.20 -2.64 -5.40
CA LYS A 34 -3.41 -3.02 -4.23
C LYS A 34 -3.01 -1.77 -3.45
N ASP A 35 -3.79 -1.42 -2.44
CA ASP A 35 -3.55 -0.24 -1.57
C ASP A 35 -2.14 -0.21 -0.95
N GLY A 36 -1.47 -1.37 -0.84
CA GLY A 36 -0.08 -1.47 -0.38
C GLY A 36 0.92 -0.64 -1.20
N TYR A 37 0.81 -0.61 -2.54
CA TYR A 37 1.75 0.19 -3.35
C TYR A 37 1.50 1.69 -3.16
N ALA A 38 0.24 2.11 -3.09
CA ALA A 38 -0.09 3.50 -2.83
C ALA A 38 0.47 3.97 -1.48
N LEU A 39 0.44 3.12 -0.44
CA LEU A 39 1.07 3.41 0.84
C LEU A 39 2.59 3.58 0.75
N LEU A 40 3.28 2.79 -0.09
CA LEU A 40 4.73 2.92 -0.33
C LEU A 40 5.05 4.18 -1.13
N ASP A 41 4.25 4.50 -2.14
CA ASP A 41 4.41 5.71 -2.94
C ASP A 41 4.16 6.96 -2.08
N SER A 42 3.11 6.97 -1.26
CA SER A 42 2.85 8.08 -0.34
C SER A 42 3.92 8.22 0.74
N LEU A 43 4.57 7.12 1.16
CA LEU A 43 5.71 7.18 2.07
C LEU A 43 6.90 7.94 1.47
N SER A 44 7.10 7.87 0.14
CA SER A 44 8.17 8.63 -0.54
C SER A 44 8.02 10.15 -0.36
N GLN A 45 6.79 10.64 -0.21
CA GLN A 45 6.51 12.06 0.02
C GLN A 45 7.04 12.54 1.38
N VAL A 46 7.17 11.65 2.36
CA VAL A 46 7.78 11.99 3.66
C VAL A 46 9.23 12.40 3.46
N PHE A 47 10.00 11.64 2.67
CA PHE A 47 11.40 11.97 2.38
C PHE A 47 11.54 13.23 1.53
N ASP A 48 10.63 13.45 0.57
CA ASP A 48 10.61 14.68 -0.23
C ASP A 48 10.45 15.92 0.66
N VAL A 49 9.51 15.89 1.59
CA VAL A 49 9.30 16.99 2.55
C VAL A 49 10.51 17.21 3.46
N ILE A 50 11.15 16.14 3.97
CA ILE A 50 12.37 16.24 4.79
C ILE A 50 13.51 16.88 3.99
N SER A 51 13.60 16.61 2.69
CA SER A 51 14.69 17.10 1.84
C SER A 51 14.52 18.54 1.36
N THR A 52 13.28 19.05 1.33
CA THR A 52 12.94 20.32 0.69
C THR A 52 12.58 21.44 1.67
N ASP A 53 12.00 21.10 2.82
CA ASP A 53 11.53 22.07 3.81
C ASP A 53 12.47 22.18 5.00
N ARG A 54 12.76 23.40 5.47
CA ARG A 54 13.58 23.64 6.67
C ARG A 54 12.79 23.49 7.98
N ASP A 55 11.46 23.64 7.92
CA ASP A 55 10.55 23.48 9.06
C ASP A 55 9.61 22.28 8.82
N TYR A 56 10.23 21.17 8.43
CA TYR A 56 9.52 19.96 7.96
C TYR A 56 8.77 19.22 9.07
N LEU A 57 9.14 19.40 10.35
CA LEU A 57 8.70 18.54 11.45
C LEU A 57 7.19 18.45 11.59
N GLN A 58 6.48 19.58 11.48
CA GLN A 58 5.01 19.59 11.58
C GLN A 58 4.38 18.85 10.39
N LYS A 59 4.86 19.10 9.17
CA LYS A 59 4.34 18.49 7.94
C LYS A 59 4.58 16.98 7.93
N VAL A 60 5.79 16.55 8.28
CA VAL A 60 6.14 15.13 8.38
C VAL A 60 5.27 14.41 9.42
N ASN A 61 5.07 15.01 10.59
CA ASN A 61 4.19 14.44 11.61
C ASN A 61 2.73 14.27 11.13
N GLN A 62 2.21 15.24 10.39
CA GLN A 62 0.87 15.14 9.77
C GLN A 62 0.81 14.04 8.72
N LEU A 63 1.82 13.96 7.84
CA LEU A 63 1.91 12.93 6.80
C LEU A 63 1.98 11.53 7.39
N ILE A 64 2.88 11.28 8.35
CA ILE A 64 3.01 9.98 9.02
C ILE A 64 1.70 9.57 9.70
N THR A 65 1.01 10.52 10.35
CA THR A 65 -0.29 10.25 10.98
C THR A 65 -1.34 9.86 9.94
N GLY A 66 -1.40 10.58 8.81
CA GLY A 66 -2.28 10.27 7.69
C GLY A 66 -2.01 8.88 7.10
N LEU A 67 -0.74 8.58 6.81
CA LEU A 67 -0.30 7.27 6.32
C LEU A 67 -0.69 6.13 7.26
N MET A 68 -0.62 6.35 8.58
CA MET A 68 -1.04 5.33 9.54
C MET A 68 -2.56 5.10 9.51
N VAL A 69 -3.36 6.16 9.35
CA VAL A 69 -4.81 6.04 9.19
C VAL A 69 -5.16 5.28 7.92
N GLU A 70 -4.49 5.59 6.81
CA GLU A 70 -4.65 4.88 5.53
C GLU A 70 -4.24 3.41 5.64
N ALA A 71 -3.10 3.11 6.25
CA ALA A 71 -2.65 1.74 6.48
C ALA A 71 -3.66 0.93 7.32
N ARG A 72 -4.24 1.53 8.37
CA ARG A 72 -5.31 0.85 9.16
C ARG A 72 -6.53 0.55 8.29
N ARG A 73 -7.00 1.53 7.51
CA ARG A 73 -8.14 1.34 6.60
C ARG A 73 -7.88 0.27 5.55
N ALA A 74 -6.68 0.26 4.94
CA ALA A 74 -6.27 -0.75 3.98
C ALA A 74 -6.25 -2.14 4.64
N ARG A 75 -5.76 -2.25 5.88
CA ARG A 75 -5.77 -3.50 6.63
C ARG A 75 -7.18 -3.98 6.96
N ASP A 76 -8.05 -3.10 7.43
CA ASP A 76 -9.45 -3.42 7.79
C ASP A 76 -10.25 -3.90 6.58
N LYS A 77 -9.93 -3.38 5.38
CA LYS A 77 -10.50 -3.82 4.11
C LYS A 77 -9.81 -5.04 3.51
N ASN A 78 -8.82 -5.63 4.19
CA ASN A 78 -7.98 -6.74 3.70
C ASN A 78 -7.25 -6.46 2.39
N LEU A 79 -6.94 -5.18 2.11
CA LEU A 79 -6.19 -4.76 0.93
C LEU A 79 -4.67 -4.89 1.13
N ILE A 80 -4.25 -5.00 2.39
CA ILE A 80 -2.91 -5.43 2.80
C ILE A 80 -3.02 -6.53 3.85
N ASP A 81 -2.05 -7.43 3.87
CA ASP A 81 -1.98 -8.49 4.87
C ASP A 81 -1.39 -7.97 6.20
N ARG A 82 -1.39 -8.86 7.20
CA ARG A 82 -0.87 -8.53 8.54
C ARG A 82 0.64 -8.29 8.54
N VAL A 83 1.38 -8.99 7.67
CA VAL A 83 2.85 -8.93 7.63
C VAL A 83 3.29 -7.57 7.08
N PHE A 84 2.73 -7.17 5.93
CA PHE A 84 2.93 -5.85 5.34
C PHE A 84 2.56 -4.75 6.33
N PHE A 85 1.38 -4.83 6.94
CA PHE A 85 0.92 -3.81 7.89
C PHE A 85 1.87 -3.64 9.09
N ALA A 86 2.33 -4.75 9.69
CA ALA A 86 3.23 -4.70 10.85
C ALA A 86 4.57 -4.05 10.50
N ARG A 87 5.16 -4.42 9.36
CA ARG A 87 6.44 -3.88 8.87
C ARG A 87 6.32 -2.41 8.47
N TYR A 88 5.27 -2.04 7.75
CA TYR A 88 4.98 -0.66 7.39
C TYR A 88 4.75 0.23 8.62
N HIS A 89 3.99 -0.26 9.61
CA HIS A 89 3.79 0.44 10.88
C HIS A 89 5.10 0.65 11.64
N ARG A 90 5.96 -0.38 11.71
CA ARG A 90 7.30 -0.24 12.31
C ARG A 90 8.12 0.84 11.61
N LEU A 91 8.12 0.85 10.28
CA LEU A 91 8.84 1.84 9.48
C LEU A 91 8.38 3.26 9.79
N LEU A 92 7.06 3.50 9.83
CA LEU A 92 6.49 4.79 10.23
C LEU A 92 6.88 5.18 11.66
N GLY A 93 6.84 4.23 12.60
CA GLY A 93 7.23 4.45 13.98
C GLY A 93 8.71 4.82 14.12
N LEU A 94 9.58 4.16 13.38
CA LEU A 94 11.02 4.45 13.34
C LEU A 94 11.28 5.86 12.81
N ILE A 95 10.66 6.23 11.69
CA ILE A 95 10.80 7.58 11.12
C ILE A 95 10.31 8.64 12.11
N LYS A 96 9.19 8.40 12.78
CA LYS A 96 8.67 9.33 13.79
C LYS A 96 9.67 9.49 14.94
N LEU A 97 10.18 8.37 15.47
CA LEU A 97 11.08 8.34 16.61
C LEU A 97 12.40 9.07 16.33
N THR A 98 12.94 8.95 15.11
CA THR A 98 14.22 9.57 14.75
C THR A 98 14.12 11.06 14.45
N LEU A 99 12.93 11.56 14.14
CA LEU A 99 12.67 12.97 13.86
C LEU A 99 12.15 13.75 15.07
N ASP A 100 11.57 13.07 16.05
CA ASP A 100 11.07 13.72 17.26
C ASP A 100 12.24 14.33 18.08
N PRO A 101 12.17 15.61 18.49
CA PRO A 101 13.23 16.24 19.25
C PRO A 101 13.43 15.59 20.64
N ASP A 102 14.66 15.23 20.97
CA ASP A 102 15.08 14.76 22.30
C ASP A 102 16.18 15.67 22.88
N PRO A 103 15.85 16.90 23.31
CA PRO A 103 16.85 17.90 23.72
C PRO A 103 17.64 17.47 24.95
N GLU A 104 17.02 16.70 25.84
CA GLU A 104 17.64 16.18 27.07
C GLU A 104 18.35 14.84 26.85
N LYS A 105 18.23 14.25 25.64
CA LYS A 105 18.83 12.98 25.25
C LYS A 105 18.41 11.80 26.14
N ILE A 106 17.23 11.89 26.75
CA ILE A 106 16.73 10.87 27.68
C ILE A 106 16.31 9.61 26.90
N LEU A 107 15.76 9.80 25.71
CA LEU A 107 15.28 8.71 24.86
C LEU A 107 16.40 8.16 23.97
N THR A 108 17.49 8.91 23.78
CA THR A 108 18.60 8.54 22.89
C THR A 108 19.06 7.07 23.01
N PRO A 109 19.29 6.49 24.21
CA PRO A 109 19.69 5.08 24.31
C PRO A 109 18.64 4.10 23.77
N VAL A 110 17.35 4.41 23.96
CA VAL A 110 16.23 3.60 23.46
C VAL A 110 16.10 3.76 21.95
N ILE A 111 16.26 4.99 21.45
CA ILE A 111 16.25 5.28 20.01
C ILE A 111 17.38 4.53 19.32
N ASP A 112 18.61 4.64 19.83
CA ASP A 112 19.79 3.98 19.27
C ASP A 112 19.61 2.46 19.22
N GLN A 113 19.09 1.84 20.28
CA GLN A 113 18.81 0.41 20.30
C GLN A 113 17.78 0.00 19.24
N VAL A 114 16.67 0.74 19.13
CA VAL A 114 15.62 0.45 18.13
C VAL A 114 16.15 0.60 16.71
N VAL A 115 16.99 1.60 16.47
CA VAL A 115 17.60 1.85 15.16
C VAL A 115 18.64 0.77 14.84
N GLU A 116 19.48 0.39 15.80
CA GLU A 116 20.45 -0.69 15.66
C GLU A 116 19.78 -2.03 15.33
N ASP A 117 18.76 -2.41 16.08
CA ASP A 117 17.99 -3.64 15.84
C ASP A 117 17.37 -3.64 14.43
N PHE A 118 16.84 -2.50 14.00
CA PHE A 118 16.26 -2.35 12.66
C PHE A 118 17.31 -2.50 11.56
N ILE A 119 18.47 -1.86 11.67
CA ILE A 119 19.56 -1.97 10.69
C ILE A 119 20.06 -3.41 10.62
N ARG A 120 20.27 -4.04 11.78
CA ARG A 120 20.74 -5.42 11.84
C ARG A 120 19.75 -6.39 11.19
N GLU A 121 18.45 -6.18 11.41
CA GLU A 121 17.42 -7.03 10.81
C GLU A 121 17.35 -6.87 9.28
N VAL A 122 17.44 -5.64 8.78
CA VAL A 122 17.23 -5.38 7.34
C VAL A 122 18.50 -5.60 6.53
N LEU A 123 19.66 -5.15 7.02
CA LEU A 123 20.93 -5.19 6.29
C LEU A 123 21.84 -6.33 6.72
N THR A 124 21.58 -7.01 7.85
CA THR A 124 22.53 -7.96 8.47
C THR A 124 23.89 -7.33 8.79
N GLU A 125 23.93 -5.99 8.95
CA GLU A 125 25.11 -5.23 9.33
C GLU A 125 25.04 -4.78 10.79
N ASP A 126 26.19 -4.65 11.44
CA ASP A 126 26.29 -4.12 12.79
C ASP A 126 26.32 -2.58 12.80
N TRP A 127 25.72 -2.01 13.84
CA TRP A 127 25.77 -0.56 14.10
C TRP A 127 27.21 -0.13 14.39
N ARG A 128 27.64 0.96 13.74
CA ARG A 128 29.03 1.45 13.85
C ARG A 128 29.13 2.52 14.93
N ALA A 129 30.34 2.77 15.44
CA ALA A 129 30.55 3.75 16.50
C ALA A 129 30.40 5.21 16.01
N GLU A 130 30.52 5.47 14.70
CA GLU A 130 30.46 6.82 14.14
C GLU A 130 29.04 7.23 13.72
N ARG A 131 28.53 8.30 14.35
CA ARG A 131 27.15 8.79 14.18
C ARG A 131 26.79 9.16 12.74
N SER A 132 27.74 9.71 11.96
CA SER A 132 27.51 10.06 10.55
C SER A 132 27.34 8.82 9.66
N GLU A 133 28.07 7.74 9.96
CA GLU A 133 27.92 6.47 9.25
C GLU A 133 26.57 5.82 9.58
N ASN A 134 26.12 5.96 10.83
CA ASN A 134 24.87 5.37 11.31
C ASN A 134 23.62 5.95 10.66
N MET A 135 23.61 7.26 10.36
CA MET A 135 22.47 7.87 9.66
C MET A 135 22.38 7.38 8.20
N LEU A 136 23.52 7.17 7.54
CA LEU A 136 23.56 6.59 6.20
C LEU A 136 23.11 5.12 6.21
N LEU A 137 23.55 4.34 7.20
CA LEU A 137 23.11 2.96 7.40
C LEU A 137 21.59 2.89 7.65
N LEU A 138 21.05 3.78 8.48
CA LEU A 138 19.61 3.87 8.70
C LEU A 138 18.86 4.20 7.41
N ALA A 139 19.30 5.21 6.65
CA ALA A 139 18.69 5.55 5.36
C ALA A 139 18.73 4.37 4.37
N THR A 140 19.84 3.63 4.36
CA THR A 140 20.02 2.41 3.54
C THR A 140 19.05 1.31 3.98
N ALA A 141 18.94 1.05 5.28
CA ALA A 141 18.01 0.07 5.83
C ALA A 141 16.54 0.44 5.55
N ILE A 142 16.17 1.71 5.69
CA ILE A 142 14.81 2.19 5.36
C ILE A 142 14.49 1.95 3.89
N ARG A 143 15.42 2.29 2.97
CA ARG A 143 15.27 2.05 1.54
C ARG A 143 15.07 0.56 1.24
N ASP A 144 15.94 -0.28 1.80
CA ASP A 144 15.89 -1.72 1.56
C ASP A 144 14.62 -2.35 2.16
N GLU A 145 14.13 -1.84 3.29
CA GLU A 145 12.83 -2.25 3.84
C GLU A 145 11.65 -1.86 2.94
N ILE A 146 11.66 -0.67 2.33
CA ILE A 146 10.64 -0.26 1.35
C ILE A 146 10.67 -1.20 0.13
N ILE A 147 11.86 -1.56 -0.35
CA ILE A 147 12.03 -2.53 -1.44
C ILE A 147 11.48 -3.90 -1.02
N ASN A 148 11.82 -4.38 0.18
CA ASN A 148 11.34 -5.65 0.70
C ASN A 148 9.80 -5.69 0.84
N LEU A 149 9.18 -4.58 1.26
CA LEU A 149 7.72 -4.44 1.30
C LEU A 149 7.10 -4.48 -0.09
N ARG A 150 7.74 -3.85 -1.09
CA ARG A 150 7.30 -3.92 -2.48
C ARG A 150 7.38 -5.35 -3.02
N LEU A 151 8.50 -6.03 -2.79
CA LEU A 151 8.70 -7.43 -3.19
C LEU A 151 7.66 -8.35 -2.54
N HIS A 152 7.32 -8.12 -1.26
CA HIS A 152 6.26 -8.87 -0.58
C HIS A 152 4.91 -8.74 -1.31
N LEU A 153 4.53 -7.53 -1.74
CA LEU A 153 3.30 -7.31 -2.52
C LEU A 153 3.33 -7.97 -3.90
N ASP A 154 4.50 -7.99 -4.55
CA ASP A 154 4.71 -8.66 -5.83
C ASP A 154 4.57 -10.18 -5.69
N ASP A 155 5.16 -10.76 -4.64
CA ASP A 155 5.12 -12.19 -4.35
C ASP A 155 3.72 -12.68 -4.00
N LEU A 156 2.94 -11.89 -3.24
CA LEU A 156 1.54 -12.20 -2.96
C LEU A 156 0.72 -12.31 -4.25
N GLU A 157 0.86 -11.36 -5.18
CA GLU A 157 0.16 -11.43 -6.47
C GLU A 157 0.63 -12.58 -7.33
N LYS A 158 1.94 -12.82 -7.37
CA LYS A 158 2.51 -13.95 -8.11
C LYS A 158 1.96 -15.27 -7.58
N LYS A 159 1.90 -15.45 -6.26
CA LYS A 159 1.33 -16.62 -5.61
C LYS A 159 -0.14 -16.82 -5.98
N GLU A 160 -0.96 -15.78 -5.88
CA GLU A 160 -2.38 -15.86 -6.24
C GLU A 160 -2.59 -16.21 -7.71
N ARG A 161 -1.78 -15.64 -8.61
CA ARG A 161 -1.82 -15.96 -10.04
C ARG A 161 -1.49 -17.43 -10.28
N LEU A 162 -0.44 -17.95 -9.66
CA LEU A 162 -0.03 -19.35 -9.78
C LEU A 162 -1.12 -20.32 -9.26
N ILE A 163 -1.78 -19.99 -8.15
CA ILE A 163 -2.91 -20.77 -7.62
C ILE A 163 -4.05 -20.81 -8.64
N ARG A 164 -4.46 -19.66 -9.19
CA ARG A 164 -5.54 -19.59 -10.19
C ARG A 164 -5.20 -20.40 -11.45
N GLU A 165 -3.97 -20.30 -11.94
CA GLU A 165 -3.49 -21.06 -13.10
C GLU A 165 -3.52 -22.57 -12.82
N TRP A 166 -3.10 -22.99 -11.63
CA TRP A 166 -3.13 -24.39 -11.22
C TRP A 166 -4.56 -24.94 -11.13
N ASP A 167 -5.48 -24.21 -10.49
CA ASP A 167 -6.88 -24.62 -10.35
C ASP A 167 -7.59 -24.71 -11.72
N GLN A 168 -7.21 -23.87 -12.68
CA GLN A 168 -7.72 -23.96 -14.06
C GLN A 168 -7.19 -25.19 -14.78
N LYS A 169 -5.91 -25.54 -14.60
CA LYS A 169 -5.32 -26.74 -15.19
C LYS A 169 -5.99 -28.01 -14.65
N MET A 170 -6.23 -28.09 -13.35
CA MET A 170 -6.86 -29.26 -12.72
C MET A 170 -8.31 -29.45 -13.19
N ARG A 171 -9.10 -28.38 -13.29
CA ARG A 171 -10.49 -28.45 -13.77
C ARG A 171 -10.65 -28.84 -15.24
N ARG A 172 -9.61 -28.68 -16.07
CA ARG A 172 -9.62 -29.12 -17.48
C ARG A 172 -9.22 -30.58 -17.65
N ALA A 173 -8.68 -31.20 -16.60
CA ALA A 173 -8.27 -32.60 -16.61
C ALA A 173 -9.37 -33.56 -16.13
N GLU A 174 -10.49 -33.02 -15.63
CA GLU A 174 -11.74 -33.70 -15.27
C GLU A 174 -12.74 -33.68 -16.44
#